data_AF-A0A2H9RJK3-F1
#
_entry.id   AF-A0A2H9RJK3-F1
#
_cell.length_a   1.000
_cell.length_b   1.000
_cell.length_c   1.000
_cell.angle_alpha   90.00
_cell.angle_beta   90.00
_cell.angle_gamma   90.00
#
_symmetry.space_group_name_H-M   'P 1'
#
loop_
_entity.id
_entity.type
_entity.pdbx_description
1 polymer ?
#
loop_
_entity_poly.entity_id
_entity_poly.type
_entity_poly.pdbx_seq_one_letter_code
_entity_poly.pdbx_strand_id
1 'polypeptide(L)'
;MVSNYIKKRLISHKRLAQERTILANERNSLAYVRTGFGSFALGLALIKLFEEHIKYVYAGYGAAALGLILVLLGLIYYPIRKRKILSY
;
A
#
# COMPACT_ATOMS: atom_id res chain seq x y z
N MET A 1 0.17 35.07 -29.25
CA MET A 1 0.65 35.04 -27.84
C MET A 1 -0.26 34.22 -26.91
N VAL A 2 -1.58 34.41 -26.97
CA VAL A 2 -2.59 33.72 -26.10
C VAL A 2 -2.56 32.18 -26.16
N SER A 3 -2.35 31.59 -27.35
CA SER A 3 -2.33 30.13 -27.53
C SER A 3 -1.25 29.41 -26.72
N ASN A 4 -0.06 30.01 -26.60
CA ASN A 4 1.05 29.42 -25.84
C ASN A 4 0.78 29.42 -24.32
N TYR A 5 0.08 30.44 -23.81
CA TYR A 5 -0.31 30.51 -22.40
C TYR A 5 -1.32 29.42 -22.01
N ILE A 6 -2.34 29.22 -22.84
CA ILE A 6 -3.34 28.15 -22.66
C ILE A 6 -2.66 26.77 -22.67
N LYS A 7 -1.74 26.54 -23.63
CA LYS A 7 -1.01 25.29 -23.74
C LYS A 7 -0.17 24.99 -22.50
N LYS A 8 0.56 25.99 -21.97
CA LYS A 8 1.40 25.84 -20.76
C LYS A 8 0.55 25.51 -19.53
N ARG A 9 -0.62 26.15 -19.39
CA ARG A 9 -1.57 25.92 -18.30
C ARG A 9 -2.21 24.53 -18.36
N LEU A 10 -2.55 24.04 -19.55
CA LEU A 10 -3.05 22.67 -19.75
C LEU A 10 -2.00 21.62 -19.37
N ILE A 11 -0.74 21.83 -19.74
CA ILE A 11 0.37 20.94 -19.38
C ILE A 11 0.58 20.91 -17.86
N SER A 12 0.53 22.06 -17.19
CA SER A 12 0.69 22.11 -15.73
C SER A 12 -0.47 21.42 -15.00
N HIS A 13 -1.72 21.63 -15.44
CA HIS A 13 -2.87 20.93 -14.85
C HIS A 13 -2.80 19.42 -15.07
N LYS A 14 -2.35 18.97 -16.25
CA LYS A 14 -2.19 17.54 -16.54
C LYS A 14 -1.16 16.89 -15.61
N ARG A 15 -0.02 17.54 -15.36
CA ARG A 15 0.99 17.06 -14.41
C ARG A 15 0.46 16.98 -12.98
N LEU A 16 -0.22 18.04 -12.51
CA LEU A 16 -0.82 18.05 -11.17
C LEU A 16 -1.90 16.96 -10.99
N ALA A 17 -2.67 16.67 -12.05
CA ALA A 17 -3.63 15.57 -12.03
C ALA A 17 -2.92 14.21 -11.94
N GLN A 18 -1.84 14.00 -12.71
CA GLN A 18 -1.04 12.76 -12.66
C GLN A 18 -0.41 12.55 -11.26
N GLU A 19 0.17 13.59 -10.66
CA GLU A 19 0.76 13.51 -9.31
C GLU A 19 -0.28 13.12 -8.25
N ARG A 20 -1.49 13.68 -8.32
CA ARG A 20 -2.58 13.30 -7.40
C ARG A 20 -2.98 11.84 -7.55
N THR A 21 -3.03 11.32 -8.78
CA THR A 21 -3.31 9.91 -9.04
C THR A 21 -2.19 9.01 -8.52
N ILE A 22 -0.93 9.41 -8.67
CA ILE A 22 0.22 8.67 -8.12
C ILE A 22 0.10 8.64 -6.60
N LEU A 23 -0.03 9.80 -5.95
CA LEU A 23 -0.09 9.90 -4.48
C LEU A 23 -1.26 9.11 -3.88
N ALA A 24 -2.42 9.09 -4.54
CA ALA A 24 -3.56 8.26 -4.12
C ALA A 24 -3.27 6.75 -4.19
N ASN A 25 -2.55 6.30 -5.22
CA ASN A 25 -2.13 4.89 -5.35
C ASN A 25 -1.05 4.51 -4.33
N GLU A 26 -0.12 5.42 -4.04
CA GLU A 26 0.88 5.25 -2.99
C GLU A 26 0.20 5.09 -1.63
N ARG A 27 -0.80 5.92 -1.33
CA ARG A 27 -1.61 5.81 -0.10
C ARG A 27 -2.26 4.45 0.06
N ASN A 28 -2.85 3.90 -1.01
CA ASN A 28 -3.45 2.56 -0.95
C ASN A 28 -2.39 1.47 -0.69
N SER A 29 -1.23 1.57 -1.33
CA SER A 29 -0.13 0.62 -1.12
C SER A 29 0.41 0.67 0.32
N LEU A 30 0.61 1.88 0.86
CA LEU A 30 0.99 2.11 2.25
C LEU A 30 -0.08 1.62 3.24
N ALA A 31 -1.37 1.74 2.87
CA ALA A 31 -2.46 1.21 3.70
C ALA A 31 -2.37 -0.32 3.82
N TYR A 32 -2.07 -1.05 2.74
CA TYR A 32 -1.83 -2.51 2.78
C TYR A 32 -0.64 -2.88 3.66
N VAL A 33 0.47 -2.14 3.56
CA VAL A 33 1.65 -2.36 4.42
C VAL A 33 1.31 -2.16 5.89
N ARG A 34 0.60 -1.07 6.21
CA ARG A 34 0.18 -0.76 7.58
C ARG A 34 -0.75 -1.81 8.17
N THR A 35 -1.78 -2.22 7.42
CA THR A 35 -2.72 -3.25 7.90
C THR A 35 -2.02 -4.60 8.01
N GLY A 36 -1.16 -4.95 7.05
CA GLY A 36 -0.36 -6.17 7.11
C GLY A 36 0.55 -6.23 8.34
N PHE A 37 1.27 -5.15 8.65
CA PHE A 37 2.09 -5.05 9.87
C PHE A 37 1.24 -5.16 11.14
N GLY A 38 0.08 -4.49 11.16
CA GLY A 38 -0.85 -4.58 12.29
C GLY A 38 -1.32 -6.02 12.53
N SER A 39 -1.78 -6.72 11.48
CA SER A 39 -2.18 -8.12 11.55
C SER A 39 -1.02 -9.04 11.94
N PHE A 40 0.19 -8.79 11.43
CA PHE A 40 1.37 -9.57 11.77
C PHE A 40 1.74 -9.44 13.25
N ALA A 41 1.79 -8.20 13.77
CA ALA A 41 2.06 -7.93 15.17
C ALA A 41 0.98 -8.54 16.08
N LEU A 42 -0.30 -8.45 15.68
CA LEU A 42 -1.41 -9.10 16.39
C LEU A 42 -1.28 -10.62 16.42
N GLY A 43 -0.89 -11.23 15.31
CA GLY A 43 -0.64 -12.67 15.22
C GLY A 43 0.48 -13.12 16.15
N LEU A 44 1.61 -12.39 16.16
CA LEU A 44 2.70 -12.65 17.10
C LEU A 44 2.29 -12.45 18.57
N ALA A 45 1.51 -11.40 18.85
CA ALA A 45 0.98 -11.16 20.18
C ALA A 45 0.05 -12.31 20.63
N LEU A 46 -0.84 -12.78 19.76
CA LEU A 46 -1.71 -13.93 20.04
C LEU A 46 -0.91 -15.21 20.34
N ILE A 47 0.16 -15.47 19.56
CA ILE A 47 1.03 -16.63 19.80
C ILE A 47 1.68 -16.53 21.17
N LYS A 48 2.31 -15.39 21.50
CA LYS A 48 3.05 -15.21 22.76
C LYS A 48 2.17 -15.09 24.01
N LEU A 49 0.98 -14.51 23.89
CA LEU A 49 0.14 -14.25 25.06
C LEU A 49 -0.74 -15.46 25.43
N PHE A 50 -0.99 -16.36 24.48
CA PHE A 50 -1.90 -17.50 24.65
C PHE A 50 -1.24 -18.84 24.32
N GLU A 51 0.05 -18.99 24.64
CA GLU A 51 0.86 -20.19 24.38
C GLU A 51 0.23 -21.48 24.94
N GLU A 52 -0.46 -21.40 26.09
CA GLU A 52 -1.14 -22.54 26.74
C GLU A 52 -2.41 -22.99 26.01
N HIS A 53 -2.98 -22.15 25.14
CA HIS A 53 -4.23 -22.43 24.45
C HIS A 53 -4.00 -22.64 22.94
N ILE A 54 -3.81 -23.91 22.56
CA ILE A 54 -3.55 -24.36 21.19
C ILE A 54 -4.43 -23.68 20.12
N LYS A 55 -5.72 -23.44 20.39
CA LYS A 55 -6.64 -22.80 19.44
C LYS A 55 -6.20 -21.37 19.05
N TYR A 56 -5.73 -20.58 20.02
CA TYR A 56 -5.30 -19.20 19.78
C TYR A 56 -3.93 -19.15 19.11
N VAL A 57 -3.06 -20.13 19.38
CA VAL A 57 -1.76 -20.26 18.71
C VAL A 57 -1.93 -20.49 17.21
N TYR A 58 -2.81 -21.42 16.80
CA TYR A 58 -3.13 -21.64 15.38
C TYR A 58 -3.73 -20.40 14.71
N ALA A 59 -4.65 -19.71 15.39
CA ALA A 59 -5.21 -18.45 14.90
C ALA A 59 -4.13 -17.37 14.75
N GLY A 60 -3.18 -17.29 15.68
CA GLY A 60 -2.05 -16.38 15.64
C GLY A 60 -1.10 -16.64 14.47
N TYR A 61 -0.78 -17.91 14.17
CA TYR A 61 -0.03 -18.28 12.97
C TYR A 61 -0.78 -17.88 11.69
N GLY A 62 -2.09 -18.10 11.65
CA GLY A 62 -2.93 -17.67 10.53
C GLY A 62 -2.89 -16.15 10.33
N ALA A 63 -3.07 -15.38 11.40
CA ALA A 63 -3.02 -13.91 11.37
C ALA A 63 -1.63 -13.37 10.99
N ALA A 64 -0.56 -14.00 11.48
CA ALA A 64 0.80 -13.66 11.11
C ALA A 64 1.08 -13.93 9.63
N ALA A 65 0.69 -15.09 9.11
CA ALA A 65 0.85 -15.42 7.70
C ALA A 65 0.06 -14.44 6.80
N LEU A 66 -1.20 -14.15 7.15
CA LEU A 66 -2.03 -13.17 6.44
C LEU A 66 -1.42 -11.77 6.46
N GLY A 67 -0.93 -11.33 7.63
CA GLY A 67 -0.22 -10.06 7.78
C GLY A 67 1.01 -9.97 6.88
N LEU A 68 1.81 -11.03 6.82
CA LEU A 68 2.97 -11.11 5.95
C LEU A 68 2.60 -11.03 4.47
N ILE A 69 1.55 -11.74 4.03
CA ILE A 69 1.04 -11.68 2.65
C ILE A 69 0.60 -10.25 2.31
N LEU A 70 -0.13 -9.58 3.20
CA LEU A 70 -0.57 -8.20 2.99
C LEU A 70 0.59 -7.22 2.89
N VAL A 71 1.63 -7.38 3.71
CA VAL A 71 2.87 -6.58 3.62
C VAL A 71 3.55 -6.79 2.27
N LEU A 72 3.72 -8.05 1.85
CA LEU A 72 4.33 -8.38 0.56
C LEU A 72 3.52 -7.81 -0.61
N LEU A 73 2.19 -7.94 -0.58
CA LEU A 73 1.32 -7.34 -1.58
C LEU A 73 1.51 -5.82 -1.63
N GLY A 74 1.48 -5.14 -0.49
CA GLY A 74 1.68 -3.69 -0.41
C GLY A 74 3.04 -3.23 -0.96
N LEU A 75 4.11 -3.98 -0.67
CA LEU A 75 5.47 -3.69 -1.14
C LEU A 75 5.67 -3.97 -2.63
N ILE A 76 5.10 -5.06 -3.15
CA ILE A 76 5.27 -5.46 -4.57
C ILE A 76 4.38 -4.61 -5.49
N TYR A 77 3.16 -4.26 -5.08
CA TYR A 77 2.25 -3.48 -5.93
C TYR A 77 2.69 -2.02 -6.12
N TYR A 78 3.37 -1.45 -5.13
CA TYR A 78 3.84 -0.06 -5.15
C TYR A 78 4.75 0.27 -6.36
N PRO A 79 5.88 -0.44 -6.58
CA PRO A 79 6.80 -0.13 -7.68
C PRO A 79 6.24 -0.45 -9.07
N ILE A 80 5.41 -1.48 -9.19
CA ILE A 80 4.83 -1.90 -10.48
C ILE A 80 3.87 -0.83 -11.01
N ARG A 81 3.06 -0.24 -10.12
CA ARG A 81 2.05 0.76 -10.49
C ARG A 81 2.65 2.14 -10.77
N LYS A 82 3.72 2.49 -10.05
CA LYS A 82 4.48 3.73 -10.26
C LYS A 82 5.10 3.80 -11.66
N ARG A 83 5.64 2.68 -12.18
CA ARG A 83 6.27 2.63 -13.52
C ARG A 83 5.28 2.82 -14.67
N LYS A 84 4.03 2.36 -14.53
CA LYS A 84 3.03 2.44 -15.60
C LYS A 84 2.52 3.86 -15.87
N ILE A 85 2.58 4.74 -14.87
CA ILE A 85 2.07 6.12 -14.96
C ILE A 85 3.11 7.09 -15.53
N LEU A 86 4.40 6.86 -15.23
CA LEU A 86 5.51 7.66 -15.75
C LEU A 86 5.78 7.47 -17.26
N SER A 87 5.18 6.44 -17.87
CA SER A 87 5.32 6.12 -19.30
C SER A 87 4.32 6.87 -20.20
N TYR A 88 3.42 7.70 -19.65
CA TYR A 88 2.31 8.38 -20.36
C TYR A 88 2.31 9.90 -20.14
#